data_AF-A0A429BGW0-F1
#
_entry.id   AF-A0A429BGW0-F1
#
_cell.length_a   1.000
_cell.length_b   1.000
_cell.length_c   1.000
_cell.angle_alpha   90.00
_cell.angle_beta   90.00
_cell.angle_gamma   90.00
#
_symmetry.space_group_name_H-M   'P 1'
#
loop_
_entity.id
_entity.type
_entity.pdbx_description
1 polymer ?
#
loop_
_entity_poly.entity_id
_entity_poly.type
_entity_poly.pdbx_seq_one_letter_code
_entity_poly.pdbx_strand_id
1 'polypeptide(L)'
;MERIHMLERAAGARAAKEARDLPIGRPPKMTAQQRAAVAAMIASGIRAEDVAAGFGIAKSTLYRALSRQREEAQAALLADDLRLRTGKHNEPRLFSRNFILRIVNGERRLRPAVIGVPRLRDRRGRMHLTGGHP
;
A
#
# COMPACT_ATOMS: atom_id res chain seq x y z
N MET A 1 -46.35 18.31 -11.54
CA MET A 1 -45.86 18.83 -10.24
C MET A 1 -45.52 17.72 -9.25
N GLU A 2 -46.38 16.73 -9.02
CA GLU A 2 -46.17 15.65 -8.02
C GLU A 2 -44.84 14.87 -8.17
N ARG A 3 -44.45 14.55 -9.41
CA ARG A 3 -43.19 13.82 -9.68
C ARG A 3 -41.94 14.58 -9.21
N ILE A 4 -41.96 15.90 -9.30
CA ILE A 4 -40.81 16.74 -8.91
C ILE A 4 -40.61 16.67 -7.40
N HIS A 5 -41.68 16.85 -6.62
CA HIS A 5 -41.62 16.79 -5.16
C HIS A 5 -41.23 15.39 -4.65
N MET A 6 -41.62 14.32 -5.35
CA MET A 6 -41.18 12.97 -5.05
C MET A 6 -39.67 12.79 -5.28
N LEU A 7 -39.13 13.32 -6.38
CA LEU A 7 -37.70 13.27 -6.68
C LEU A 7 -36.89 14.10 -5.69
N GLU A 8 -37.38 15.28 -5.29
CA GLU A 8 -36.74 16.13 -4.27
C GLU A 8 -36.65 15.41 -2.92
N ARG A 9 -37.74 14.77 -2.47
CA ARG A 9 -37.71 13.94 -1.26
C ARG A 9 -36.75 12.76 -1.36
N ALA A 10 -36.73 12.08 -2.51
CA ALA A 10 -35.81 10.97 -2.73
C ALA A 10 -34.34 11.41 -2.74
N ALA A 11 -34.04 12.58 -3.31
CA ALA A 11 -32.71 13.18 -3.29
C ALA A 11 -32.28 13.53 -1.86
N GLY A 12 -33.16 14.16 -1.08
CA GLY A 12 -32.91 14.45 0.33
C GLY A 12 -32.64 13.18 1.15
N ALA A 13 -33.38 12.11 0.91
CA ALA A 13 -33.15 10.83 1.59
C ALA A 13 -31.79 10.19 1.21
N ARG A 14 -31.35 10.32 -0.05
CA ARG A 14 -30.02 9.85 -0.48
C ARG A 14 -28.90 10.68 0.16
N ALA A 15 -29.02 12.00 0.15
CA ALA A 15 -28.04 12.90 0.78
C ALA A 15 -27.92 12.63 2.29
N ALA A 16 -29.04 12.42 2.99
CA ALA A 16 -29.03 12.07 4.41
C ALA A 16 -28.37 10.70 4.68
N LYS A 17 -28.48 9.75 3.75
CA LYS A 17 -27.84 8.44 3.84
C LYS A 17 -26.33 8.52 3.59
N GLU A 18 -25.92 9.32 2.60
CA GLU A 18 -24.52 9.62 2.29
C GLU A 18 -23.85 10.34 3.48
N ALA A 19 -24.50 11.33 4.07
CA ALA A 19 -23.98 12.04 5.25
C ALA A 19 -23.79 11.14 6.49
N ARG A 20 -24.43 9.97 6.52
CA ARG A 20 -24.28 8.97 7.58
C ARG A 20 -23.33 7.83 7.19
N ASP A 21 -22.68 7.93 6.03
CA ASP A 21 -21.81 6.88 5.47
C ASP A 21 -22.49 5.50 5.36
N LEU A 22 -23.81 5.49 5.17
CA LEU A 22 -24.55 4.23 5.04
C LEU A 22 -24.34 3.64 3.64
N PRO A 23 -24.08 2.33 3.51
CA PRO A 23 -23.81 1.71 2.23
C PRO A 23 -25.00 1.84 1.28
N ILE A 24 -24.71 2.29 0.06
CA ILE A 24 -25.68 2.39 -1.04
C ILE A 24 -25.69 1.06 -1.81
N GLY A 25 -26.89 0.55 -2.07
CA GLY A 25 -27.09 -0.66 -2.86
C GLY A 25 -26.92 -1.96 -2.08
N ARG A 26 -26.66 -3.05 -2.81
CA ARG A 26 -26.52 -4.39 -2.25
C ARG A 26 -25.21 -4.52 -1.47
N PRO A 27 -25.22 -5.05 -0.24
CA PRO A 27 -24.00 -5.36 0.50
C PRO A 27 -23.07 -6.29 -0.30
N PRO A 28 -21.75 -6.13 -0.17
CA PRO A 28 -20.81 -7.03 -0.81
C PRO A 28 -20.99 -8.46 -0.28
N LYS A 29 -20.80 -9.45 -1.16
CA LYS A 29 -20.90 -10.88 -0.80
C LYS A 29 -19.83 -11.35 0.21
N MET A 30 -18.77 -10.58 0.39
CA MET A 30 -17.64 -10.93 1.25
C MET A 30 -17.31 -9.79 2.21
N THR A 31 -17.05 -10.16 3.47
CA THR A 31 -16.55 -9.23 4.49
C THR A 31 -15.10 -8.84 4.22
N ALA A 32 -14.62 -7.76 4.84
CA ALA A 32 -13.22 -7.34 4.70
C ALA A 32 -12.23 -8.42 5.15
N GLN A 33 -12.54 -9.11 6.25
CA GLN A 33 -11.73 -10.23 6.76
C GLN A 33 -11.65 -11.38 5.77
N GLN A 34 -12.77 -11.75 5.14
CA GLN A 34 -12.79 -12.79 4.11
C GLN A 34 -11.96 -12.39 2.89
N ARG A 35 -11.97 -11.11 2.48
CA ARG A 35 -11.12 -10.64 1.38
C ARG A 35 -9.64 -10.76 1.71
N ALA A 36 -9.23 -10.39 2.91
CA ALA A 36 -7.86 -10.55 3.37
C ALA A 36 -7.42 -12.02 3.42
N ALA A 37 -8.28 -12.90 3.95
CA ALA A 37 -8.02 -14.34 4.01
C ALA A 37 -7.85 -14.96 2.61
N VAL A 38 -8.76 -14.63 1.69
CA VAL A 38 -8.67 -15.04 0.29
C VAL A 38 -7.40 -14.52 -0.39
N ALA A 39 -7.03 -13.26 -0.16
CA ALA A 39 -5.79 -12.71 -0.72
C ALA A 39 -4.55 -13.47 -0.22
N ALA A 40 -4.52 -13.87 1.07
CA ALA A 40 -3.47 -14.68 1.64
C ALA A 40 -3.40 -16.09 1.02
N MET A 41 -4.55 -16.74 0.80
CA MET A 41 -4.62 -18.07 0.16
C MET A 41 -4.09 -18.05 -1.28
N ILE A 42 -4.41 -17.01 -2.04
CA ILE A 42 -3.88 -16.83 -3.40
C ILE A 42 -2.37 -16.55 -3.35
N ALA A 43 -1.91 -15.74 -2.40
CA ALA A 43 -0.48 -15.45 -2.21
C ALA A 43 0.32 -16.70 -1.80
N SER A 44 -0.28 -17.64 -1.06
CA SER A 44 0.33 -18.93 -0.74
C SER A 44 0.32 -19.93 -1.90
N GLY A 45 -0.22 -19.55 -3.06
CA GLY A 45 -0.17 -20.34 -4.30
C GLY A 45 -1.37 -21.27 -4.54
N ILE A 46 -2.41 -21.20 -3.71
CA ILE A 46 -3.66 -21.95 -3.91
C ILE A 46 -4.33 -21.43 -5.19
N ARG A 47 -4.87 -22.35 -6.00
CA ARG A 47 -5.55 -22.03 -7.25
C ARG A 47 -6.82 -21.21 -6.98
N ALA A 48 -7.07 -20.23 -7.84
CA ALA A 48 -8.23 -19.34 -7.71
C ALA A 48 -9.56 -20.08 -7.84
N GLU A 49 -9.57 -21.17 -8.62
CA GLU A 49 -10.66 -22.12 -8.79
C GLU A 49 -11.10 -22.70 -7.44
N ASP A 50 -10.15 -23.27 -6.71
CA ASP A 50 -10.39 -24.00 -5.46
C ASP A 50 -10.80 -23.04 -4.35
N VAL A 51 -10.17 -21.86 -4.30
CA VAL A 51 -10.57 -20.79 -3.38
C VAL A 51 -12.00 -20.33 -3.69
N ALA A 52 -12.34 -20.06 -4.95
CA ALA A 52 -13.71 -19.65 -5.30
C ALA A 52 -14.75 -20.71 -4.91
N ALA A 53 -14.45 -21.99 -5.17
CA ALA A 53 -15.30 -23.12 -4.81
C ALA A 53 -15.48 -23.24 -3.29
N GLY A 54 -14.39 -23.14 -2.51
CA GLY A 54 -14.44 -23.23 -1.05
C GLY A 54 -15.28 -22.13 -0.38
N PHE A 55 -15.38 -20.96 -1.01
CA PHE A 55 -16.24 -19.86 -0.55
C PHE A 55 -17.63 -19.84 -1.20
N GLY A 56 -17.94 -20.76 -2.13
CA GLY A 56 -19.22 -20.81 -2.82
C GLY A 56 -19.50 -19.59 -3.72
N ILE A 57 -18.46 -18.99 -4.30
CA ILE A 57 -18.55 -17.78 -5.12
C ILE A 57 -18.06 -18.01 -6.55
N ALA A 58 -18.52 -17.17 -7.47
CA ALA A 58 -17.98 -17.15 -8.82
C ALA A 58 -16.57 -16.51 -8.84
N LYS A 59 -15.70 -16.96 -9.75
CA LYS A 59 -14.36 -16.37 -9.95
C LYS A 59 -14.38 -14.87 -10.19
N SER A 60 -15.40 -14.35 -10.87
CA SER A 60 -15.57 -12.91 -11.08
C SER A 60 -15.75 -12.16 -9.76
N THR A 61 -16.49 -12.75 -8.81
CA THR A 61 -16.66 -12.18 -7.46
C THR A 61 -15.34 -12.23 -6.69
N LEU A 62 -14.59 -13.34 -6.82
CA LEU A 62 -13.27 -13.50 -6.24
C LEU A 62 -12.30 -12.40 -6.71
N TYR A 63 -12.17 -12.21 -8.02
CA TYR A 63 -11.26 -11.18 -8.56
C TYR A 63 -11.70 -9.76 -8.20
N ARG A 64 -13.01 -9.49 -8.15
CA ARG A 64 -13.53 -8.19 -7.70
C ARG A 64 -13.17 -7.93 -6.23
N ALA A 65 -13.22 -8.97 -5.39
CA ALA A 65 -12.79 -8.89 -4.00
C ALA A 65 -11.27 -8.64 -3.88
N LEU A 66 -10.46 -9.30 -4.70
CA LEU A 66 -9.00 -9.10 -4.73
C LEU A 66 -8.61 -7.70 -5.20
N SER A 67 -9.27 -7.17 -6.24
CA SER A 67 -9.05 -5.77 -6.69
C SER A 67 -9.33 -4.80 -5.56
N ARG A 68 -10.49 -4.95 -4.92
CA ARG A 68 -10.89 -4.08 -3.81
C ARG A 68 -9.93 -4.16 -2.63
N GLN A 69 -9.42 -5.35 -2.30
CA GLN A 69 -8.41 -5.51 -1.25
C GLN A 69 -7.10 -4.79 -1.59
N ARG A 70 -6.68 -4.82 -2.87
CA ARG A 70 -5.49 -4.10 -3.34
C ARG A 70 -5.69 -2.59 -3.28
N GLU A 71 -6.85 -2.10 -3.70
CA GLU A 71 -7.22 -0.68 -3.60
C GLU A 71 -7.22 -0.20 -2.15
N GLU A 72 -7.83 -0.97 -1.24
CA GLU A 72 -7.85 -0.67 0.20
C GLU A 72 -6.42 -0.65 0.79
N ALA A 73 -5.56 -1.59 0.40
CA ALA A 73 -4.15 -1.60 0.82
C ALA A 73 -3.34 -0.42 0.26
N GLN A 74 -3.55 -0.05 -1.01
CA GLN A 74 -2.89 1.11 -1.63
C GLN A 74 -3.34 2.42 -0.98
N ALA A 75 -4.65 2.57 -0.72
CA ALA A 75 -5.20 3.73 -0.04
C ALA A 75 -4.63 3.88 1.38
N ALA A 76 -4.44 2.79 2.12
CA ALA A 76 -3.81 2.80 3.43
C ALA A 76 -2.35 3.28 3.36
N LEU A 77 -1.56 2.77 2.41
CA LEU A 77 -0.18 3.20 2.22
C LEU A 77 -0.07 4.69 1.83
N LEU A 78 -0.97 5.17 0.98
CA LEU A 78 -1.03 6.58 0.59
C LEU A 78 -1.41 7.47 1.78
N ALA A 79 -2.37 7.04 2.61
CA ALA A 79 -2.75 7.76 3.82
C ALA A 79 -1.57 7.86 4.81
N ASP A 80 -0.76 6.81 4.93
CA ASP A 80 0.45 6.84 5.77
C ASP A 80 1.53 7.77 5.21
N ASP A 81 1.77 7.78 3.89
CA ASP A 81 2.69 8.75 3.26
C ASP A 81 2.23 10.21 3.48
N LEU A 82 0.92 10.46 3.35
CA LEU A 82 0.32 11.77 3.65
C LEU A 82 0.52 12.18 5.12
N ARG A 83 0.30 11.27 6.07
CA ARG A 83 0.54 11.52 7.51
C ARG A 83 1.99 11.92 7.79
N LEU A 84 2.94 11.22 7.17
CA LEU A 84 4.38 11.52 7.30
C LEU A 84 4.75 12.87 6.68
N ARG A 85 4.07 13.30 5.61
CA ARG A 85 4.31 14.60 4.97
C ARG A 85 3.67 15.78 5.71
N THR A 86 2.51 15.59 6.34
CA THR A 86 1.78 16.66 7.04
C THR A 86 2.16 16.78 8.52
N GLY A 87 2.92 15.83 9.07
CA GLY A 87 3.45 15.90 10.42
C GLY A 87 4.45 17.05 10.57
N LYS A 88 4.10 18.08 11.36
CA LYS A 88 5.04 19.10 11.83
C LYS A 88 6.27 18.41 12.43
N HIS A 89 7.45 18.87 12.02
CA HIS A 89 8.80 18.45 12.42
C HIS A 89 8.89 17.55 13.65
N ASN A 90 9.27 16.29 13.44
CA ASN A 90 10.22 15.63 14.33
C ASN A 90 11.10 14.72 13.48
N GLU A 91 12.32 15.16 13.18
CA GLU A 91 13.31 14.27 12.60
C GLU A 91 13.67 13.20 13.64
N PRO A 92 13.95 11.98 13.19
CA PRO A 92 15.35 11.61 13.30
C PRO A 92 15.96 11.38 11.92
N ARG A 93 17.11 12.02 11.77
CA ARG A 93 18.07 11.85 10.70
C ARG A 93 18.39 10.37 10.49
N LEU A 94 18.68 10.05 9.23
CA LEU A 94 19.42 8.87 8.75
C LEU A 94 18.67 7.53 8.75
N PHE A 95 17.85 7.28 7.74
CA PHE A 95 17.94 5.99 7.02
C PHE A 95 17.63 6.24 5.53
N SER A 96 18.68 6.18 4.71
CA SER A 96 18.60 6.39 3.27
C SER A 96 17.58 5.44 2.62
N ARG A 97 16.79 6.00 1.69
CA ARG A 97 15.81 5.34 0.80
C ARG A 97 16.26 4.02 0.17
N ASN A 98 17.56 3.72 0.14
CA ASN A 98 18.12 2.48 -0.41
C ASN A 98 18.06 1.25 0.52
N PHE A 99 17.68 1.40 1.79
CA PHE A 99 17.71 0.28 2.74
C PHE A 99 16.45 -0.61 2.65
N ILE A 100 15.26 -0.02 2.48
CA ILE A 100 13.99 -0.76 2.49
C ILE A 100 13.80 -1.60 1.22
N LEU A 101 14.28 -1.11 0.06
CA LEU A 101 14.25 -1.84 -1.21
C LEU A 101 15.15 -3.10 -1.24
N ARG A 102 16.09 -3.22 -0.31
CA ARG A 102 17.02 -4.36 -0.24
C ARG A 102 16.49 -5.55 0.56
N ILE A 103 15.58 -5.31 1.51
CA ILE A 103 14.97 -6.36 2.35
C ILE A 103 13.91 -7.16 1.57
N VAL A 104 13.19 -6.50 0.65
CA VAL A 104 12.14 -7.15 -0.16
C VAL A 104 12.71 -8.12 -1.21
N ASN A 105 13.96 -7.96 -1.64
CA ASN A 105 14.56 -8.75 -2.73
C ASN A 105 15.46 -9.93 -2.31
N GLY A 106 15.51 -10.31 -1.03
CA GLY A 106 16.16 -11.57 -0.63
C GLY A 106 17.67 -11.68 -0.88
N GLU A 107 18.39 -10.57 -1.10
CA GLU A 107 19.83 -10.59 -1.32
C GLU A 107 20.61 -10.75 0.01
N ARG A 108 20.78 -12.00 0.47
CA ARG A 108 21.80 -12.33 1.46
C ARG A 108 23.16 -12.47 0.78
N ARG A 109 23.93 -11.38 0.68
CA ARG A 109 25.40 -11.49 0.64
C ARG A 109 26.06 -10.42 1.50
N LEU A 110 26.49 -10.87 2.66
CA LEU A 110 27.45 -10.18 3.53
C LEU A 110 28.80 -10.09 2.80
N ARG A 111 29.31 -8.87 2.62
CA ARG A 111 30.75 -8.59 2.63
C ARG A 111 30.96 -7.33 3.46
N PRO A 112 31.66 -7.39 4.61
CA PRO A 112 31.97 -6.19 5.39
C PRO A 112 33.10 -5.44 4.68
N ALA A 113 32.80 -4.32 4.03
CA ALA A 113 33.82 -3.38 3.62
C ALA A 113 33.94 -2.30 4.70
N VAL A 114 34.97 -2.50 5.50
CA VAL A 114 35.69 -1.58 6.40
C VAL A 114 35.39 -0.09 6.19
N ILE A 115 35.12 0.57 7.32
CA ILE A 115 35.00 2.00 7.54
C ILE A 115 36.14 2.76 6.82
N GLY A 116 35.78 3.59 5.84
CA GLY A 116 36.70 4.47 5.11
C GLY A 116 36.26 5.92 5.22
N VAL A 117 37.11 6.73 5.86
CA VAL A 117 36.98 8.16 6.17
C VAL A 117 36.53 9.02 4.96
N PRO A 118 35.68 10.04 5.14
CA PRO A 118 35.27 10.91 4.04
C PRO A 118 36.45 11.69 3.45
N ARG A 119 36.73 11.47 2.15
CA ARG A 119 37.70 12.26 1.38
C ARG A 119 37.12 13.64 1.09
N LEU A 120 37.65 14.67 1.75
CA LEU A 120 37.42 16.07 1.38
C LEU A 120 38.02 16.32 -0.01
N ARG A 121 37.18 16.80 -0.94
CA ARG A 121 37.58 17.30 -2.26
C ARG A 121 37.87 18.80 -2.11
N ASP A 122 39.10 19.24 -2.38
CA ASP A 122 39.36 20.68 -2.53
C ASP A 122 38.75 21.18 -3.86
N ARG A 123 38.33 22.45 -3.89
CA ARG A 123 37.67 23.18 -4.98
C ARG A 123 38.44 23.19 -6.32
N ARG A 124 39.64 22.61 -6.39
CA ARG A 124 40.47 22.54 -7.61
C ARG A 124 40.68 21.13 -8.19
N GLY A 125 39.95 20.12 -7.70
CA GLY A 125 39.70 18.88 -8.46
C GLY A 125 40.90 17.95 -8.72
N ARG A 126 42.01 18.03 -7.97
CA ARG A 126 43.13 17.07 -8.07
C ARG A 126 43.05 15.97 -7.00
N MET A 127 43.33 14.74 -7.41
CA MET A 127 43.35 13.54 -6.56
C MET A 127 44.79 13.31 -6.05
N HIS A 128 44.99 13.22 -4.73
CA HIS A 128 46.23 12.70 -4.16
C HIS A 128 46.01 11.25 -3.70
N LEU A 129 46.77 10.32 -4.27
CA LEU A 129 46.87 8.94 -3.83
C LEU A 129 48.01 8.87 -2.80
N THR A 130 47.71 8.72 -1.51
CA THR A 130 48.73 8.31 -0.55
C THR A 130 48.74 6.77 -0.53
N GLY A 131 49.80 6.20 -1.09
CA GLY A 131 50.01 4.77 -1.21
C GLY A 131 50.21 4.06 0.13
N GLY A 132 49.84 2.79 0.16
CA GLY A 132 50.27 1.81 1.15
C GLY A 132 50.99 0.68 0.41
N HIS A 133 52.23 0.42 0.80
CA HIS A 133 53.02 -0.75 0.41
C HIS A 133 52.73 -1.91 1.38
N PRO A 134 53.21 -3.12 1.05
CA PRO A 134 52.44 -4.37 0.93
C PRO A 134 51.87 -4.94 2.24
#